data_AF-W7D0U8-F1
#
_entry.id   AF-W7D0U8-F1
#
_cell.length_a   1.000
_cell.length_b   1.000
_cell.length_c   1.000
_cell.angle_alpha   90.00
_cell.angle_beta   90.00
_cell.angle_gamma   90.00
#
_symmetry.space_group_name_H-M   'P 1'
#
loop_
_entity.id
_entity.type
_entity.pdbx_description
1 polymer ?
#
loop_
_entity_poly.entity_id
_entity_poly.type
_entity_poly.pdbx_seq_one_letter_code
_entity_poly.pdbx_strand_id
1 'polypeptide(L)'
;MLVDERAREEYQLQYKEGIPINQDIALRKFPIWFSFRGNNAILLSAGKACSIAGTILNDEKLLKIAEGQLEWIVGKNPFGQSMMYGEGDNYAQQYSVLNGEMVGEIPVGVQTFRNEDQPYWPQFNNATYKEVWVGNAGKWLTIVADLLK
;
A
#
# COMPACT_ATOMS: atom_id res chain seq x y z
N MET A 1 13.90 3.12 -14.75
CA MET A 1 14.02 3.68 -13.38
C MET A 1 15.06 4.77 -13.45
N LEU A 2 14.74 6.00 -13.04
CA LEU A 2 15.73 7.07 -12.94
C LEU A 2 16.59 6.77 -11.71
N VAL A 3 17.84 6.38 -11.92
CA VAL A 3 18.81 6.06 -10.85
C VAL A 3 20.05 6.89 -11.12
N ASP A 4 20.08 8.08 -10.55
CA ASP A 4 21.23 8.99 -10.56
C ASP A 4 21.93 8.97 -9.19
N GLU A 5 22.92 9.84 -9.00
CA GLU A 5 23.62 9.96 -7.71
C GLU A 5 22.68 10.34 -6.57
N ARG A 6 21.70 11.20 -6.83
CA ARG A 6 20.68 11.59 -5.86
C ARG A 6 19.84 10.40 -5.42
N ALA A 7 19.48 9.50 -6.33
CA ALA A 7 18.75 8.29 -5.99
C ALA A 7 19.55 7.37 -5.02
N ARG A 8 20.89 7.34 -5.12
CA ARG A 8 21.73 6.62 -4.16
C ARG A 8 21.74 7.28 -2.78
N GLU A 9 21.80 8.61 -2.73
CA GLU A 9 21.73 9.35 -1.47
C GLU A 9 20.38 9.17 -0.78
N GLU A 10 19.27 9.33 -1.52
CA GLU A 10 17.92 9.13 -1.01
C GLU A 10 17.67 7.68 -0.57
N TYR A 11 18.25 6.70 -1.27
CA TYR A 11 18.23 5.30 -0.81
C TYR A 11 18.85 5.15 0.59
N GLN A 12 20.03 5.73 0.81
CA GLN A 12 20.74 5.62 2.08
C GLN A 12 19.99 6.33 3.21
N LEU A 13 19.36 7.48 2.93
CA LEU A 13 18.52 8.18 3.89
C LEU A 13 17.29 7.34 4.25
N GLN A 14 16.58 6.79 3.27
CA GLN A 14 15.41 5.95 3.50
C GLN A 14 15.75 4.65 4.25
N TYR A 15 16.90 4.04 3.94
CA TYR A 15 17.37 2.85 4.62
C TYR A 15 17.58 3.09 6.12
N LYS A 16 18.15 4.25 6.49
CA LYS A 16 18.42 4.63 7.89
C LYS A 16 17.16 4.90 8.71
N GLU A 17 16.05 5.23 8.07
CA GLU A 17 14.75 5.41 8.73
C GLU A 17 14.06 4.07 9.07
N GLY A 18 14.61 2.94 8.61
CA GLY A 18 14.13 1.62 8.98
C GLY A 18 14.54 1.19 10.39
N ILE A 19 13.87 0.17 10.91
CA ILE A 19 14.21 -0.49 12.17
C ILE A 19 15.40 -1.41 11.92
N PRO A 20 16.60 -1.15 12.49
CA PRO A 20 17.77 -1.99 12.26
C PRO A 20 17.57 -3.38 12.88
N ILE A 21 17.79 -4.42 12.08
CA ILE A 21 17.77 -5.82 12.53
C ILE A 21 19.21 -6.28 12.82
N ASN A 22 20.14 -5.92 11.95
CA ASN A 22 21.58 -6.12 12.14
C ASN A 22 22.37 -5.06 11.33
N GLN A 23 23.67 -5.29 11.11
CA GLN A 23 24.55 -4.36 10.39
C GLN A 23 24.16 -4.15 8.92
N ASP A 24 23.52 -5.14 8.29
CA ASP A 24 23.24 -5.18 6.85
C ASP A 24 21.75 -5.15 6.51
N ILE A 25 20.87 -5.33 7.51
CA ILE A 25 19.43 -5.50 7.32
C ILE A 25 18.66 -4.53 8.22
N ALA A 26 17.73 -3.80 7.59
CA ALA A 26 16.73 -2.99 8.27
C ALA A 26 15.32 -3.37 7.81
N LEU A 27 14.36 -3.40 8.74
CA LEU A 27 12.95 -3.58 8.48
C LEU A 27 12.28 -2.22 8.24
N ARG A 28 11.57 -2.09 7.13
CA ARG A 28 10.77 -0.89 6.82
C ARG A 28 9.29 -1.25 6.65
N LYS A 29 8.43 -0.29 6.99
CA LYS A 29 6.98 -0.37 6.75
C LYS A 29 6.66 -0.05 5.29
N PHE A 30 7.42 0.87 4.69
CA PHE A 30 7.26 1.29 3.30
C PHE A 30 8.44 0.90 2.41
N PRO A 31 8.21 0.71 1.10
CA PRO A 31 9.29 0.51 0.14
C PRO A 31 10.30 1.66 0.13
N ILE A 32 11.54 1.38 -0.29
CA ILE A 32 12.46 2.44 -0.69
C ILE A 32 12.00 2.99 -2.05
N TRP A 33 11.77 4.29 -2.10
CA TRP A 33 11.30 5.00 -3.27
C TRP A 33 12.49 5.49 -4.10
N PHE A 34 12.41 5.31 -5.42
CA PHE A 34 13.39 5.88 -6.37
C PHE A 34 12.75 6.89 -7.32
N SER A 35 11.50 6.68 -7.73
CA SER A 35 10.80 7.54 -8.68
C SER A 35 9.32 7.62 -8.35
N PHE A 36 8.59 6.52 -8.57
CA PHE A 36 7.15 6.45 -8.31
C PHE A 36 6.89 5.96 -6.88
N ARG A 37 5.78 6.44 -6.31
CA ARG A 37 5.37 6.13 -4.95
C ARG A 37 3.89 5.73 -4.91
N GLY A 38 3.54 4.97 -3.87
CA GLY A 38 2.29 4.23 -3.76
C GLY A 38 2.61 2.74 -3.52
N ASN A 39 1.98 2.13 -2.51
CA ASN A 39 2.33 0.78 -2.05
C ASN A 39 1.16 -0.21 -1.93
N ASN A 40 -0.07 0.13 -2.32
CA ASN A 40 -1.21 -0.77 -2.16
C ASN A 40 -0.99 -2.11 -2.87
N ALA A 41 -0.37 -2.12 -4.04
CA ALA A 41 -0.05 -3.36 -4.75
C ALA A 41 0.86 -4.30 -3.93
N ILE A 42 1.86 -3.75 -3.25
CA ILE A 42 2.79 -4.50 -2.40
C ILE A 42 2.08 -4.95 -1.12
N LEU A 43 1.36 -4.03 -0.48
CA LEU A 43 0.60 -4.26 0.74
C LEU A 43 -0.43 -5.40 0.55
N LEU A 44 -1.22 -5.34 -0.52
CA LEU A 44 -2.20 -6.37 -0.85
C LEU A 44 -1.56 -7.67 -1.30
N SER A 45 -0.38 -7.64 -1.93
CA SER A 45 0.34 -8.89 -2.25
C SER A 45 0.81 -9.60 -0.99
N ALA A 46 1.33 -8.85 -0.01
CA ALA A 46 1.70 -9.39 1.28
C ALA A 46 0.47 -9.91 2.06
N GLY A 47 -0.65 -9.19 2.01
CA GLY A 47 -1.93 -9.63 2.57
C GLY A 47 -2.42 -10.95 1.96
N LYS A 48 -2.34 -11.09 0.62
CA LYS A 48 -2.68 -12.33 -0.08
C LYS A 48 -1.75 -13.49 0.27
N ALA A 49 -0.46 -13.22 0.44
CA ALA A 49 0.46 -14.24 0.93
C ALA A 49 0.09 -14.70 2.35
N CYS A 50 -0.30 -13.76 3.23
CA CYS A 50 -0.76 -14.06 4.58
C CYS A 50 -2.07 -14.85 4.60
N SER A 51 -3.04 -14.56 3.73
CA SER A 51 -4.30 -15.32 3.68
C SER A 51 -4.07 -16.77 3.25
N ILE A 52 -3.21 -16.99 2.25
CA ILE A 52 -2.84 -18.33 1.79
C ILE A 52 -2.08 -19.09 2.89
N ALA A 53 -1.01 -18.49 3.43
CA ALA A 53 -0.17 -19.14 4.44
C ALA A 53 -0.94 -19.40 5.74
N GLY A 54 -1.76 -18.43 6.19
CA GLY A 54 -2.60 -18.57 7.37
C GLY A 54 -3.60 -19.72 7.24
N THR A 55 -4.20 -19.89 6.06
CA THR A 55 -5.11 -21.01 5.78
C THR A 55 -4.37 -22.36 5.81
N ILE A 56 -3.22 -22.46 5.14
CA ILE A 56 -2.45 -23.73 5.06
C ILE A 56 -1.91 -24.15 6.43
N LEU A 57 -1.48 -23.18 7.24
CA LEU A 57 -0.82 -23.41 8.53
C LEU A 57 -1.79 -23.39 9.72
N ASN A 58 -3.07 -23.06 9.50
CA ASN A 58 -4.04 -22.73 10.57
C ASN A 58 -3.51 -21.64 11.52
N ASP A 59 -2.88 -20.60 10.96
CA ASP A 59 -2.30 -19.50 11.73
C ASP A 59 -3.26 -18.29 11.72
N GLU A 60 -4.00 -18.14 12.81
CA GLU A 60 -4.93 -17.01 13.00
C GLU A 60 -4.26 -15.64 12.94
N LYS A 61 -2.98 -15.54 13.32
CA LYS A 61 -2.26 -14.27 13.28
C LYS A 61 -2.00 -13.85 11.83
N LEU A 62 -1.66 -14.78 10.95
CA LEU A 62 -1.53 -14.50 9.52
C LEU A 62 -2.86 -14.12 8.89
N LEU A 63 -3.95 -14.79 9.25
CA LEU A 63 -5.29 -14.44 8.78
C LEU A 63 -5.69 -13.02 9.22
N LYS A 64 -5.43 -12.65 10.48
CA LYS A 64 -5.67 -11.29 10.98
C LYS A 64 -4.80 -10.24 10.28
N ILE A 65 -3.56 -10.58 9.90
CA ILE A 65 -2.73 -9.67 9.09
C ILE A 65 -3.34 -9.46 7.72
N ALA A 66 -3.86 -10.51 7.08
CA ALA A 66 -4.53 -10.41 5.78
C ALA A 66 -5.81 -9.56 5.86
N GLU A 67 -6.65 -9.81 6.87
CA GLU A 67 -7.84 -9.00 7.17
C GLU A 67 -7.47 -7.53 7.40
N GLY A 68 -6.42 -7.26 8.19
CA GLY A 68 -5.93 -5.91 8.44
C GLY A 68 -5.53 -5.15 7.16
N GLN A 69 -5.10 -5.85 6.10
CA GLN A 69 -4.84 -5.20 4.81
C GLN A 69 -6.13 -4.77 4.10
N LEU A 70 -7.22 -5.53 4.27
CA LEU A 70 -8.55 -5.13 3.78
C LEU A 70 -9.05 -3.92 4.55
N GLU A 71 -8.95 -3.96 5.89
CA GLU A 71 -9.38 -2.86 6.76
C GLU A 71 -8.61 -1.57 6.46
N TRP A 72 -7.30 -1.65 6.23
CA TRP A 72 -6.46 -0.50 5.85
C TRP A 72 -7.00 0.20 4.59
N ILE A 73 -7.45 -0.57 3.60
CA ILE A 73 -8.00 -0.06 2.34
C ILE A 73 -9.31 0.69 2.55
N VAL A 74 -10.19 0.19 3.41
CA VAL A 74 -11.52 0.79 3.63
C VAL A 74 -11.56 1.84 4.75
N GLY A 75 -10.40 2.23 5.29
CA GLY A 75 -10.28 3.41 6.16
C GLY A 75 -9.75 3.16 7.57
N LYS A 76 -9.41 1.92 7.95
CA LYS A 76 -8.72 1.63 9.22
C LYS A 76 -7.23 1.96 9.12
N ASN A 77 -6.97 3.23 8.87
CA ASN A 77 -5.65 3.82 8.72
C ASN A 77 -5.61 5.17 9.45
N PRO A 78 -4.42 5.76 9.71
CA PRO A 78 -4.30 7.01 10.46
C PRO A 78 -5.01 8.22 9.84
N PHE A 79 -5.46 8.12 8.59
CA PHE A 79 -6.15 9.19 7.89
C PHE A 79 -7.67 9.13 8.04
N GLY A 80 -8.22 8.02 8.56
CA GLY A 80 -9.67 7.81 8.62
C GLY A 80 -10.34 7.92 7.25
N GLN A 81 -9.62 7.50 6.21
CA GLN A 81 -9.96 7.73 4.82
C GLN A 81 -9.86 6.43 4.04
N SER A 82 -10.97 6.04 3.39
CA SER A 82 -10.97 4.93 2.46
C SER A 82 -10.14 5.26 1.23
N MET A 83 -9.37 4.28 0.78
CA MET A 83 -8.68 4.30 -0.51
C MET A 83 -9.50 3.64 -1.59
N MET A 84 -10.66 3.07 -1.28
CA MET A 84 -11.58 2.52 -2.27
C MET A 84 -12.68 3.54 -2.53
N TYR A 85 -12.83 3.96 -3.79
CA TYR A 85 -13.92 4.86 -4.13
C TYR A 85 -15.27 4.15 -3.96
N GLY A 86 -16.19 4.74 -3.21
CA GLY A 86 -17.54 4.21 -3.00
C GLY A 86 -17.68 3.10 -1.95
N GLU A 87 -16.61 2.78 -1.20
CA GLU A 87 -16.65 1.88 -0.03
C GLU A 87 -15.99 2.57 1.16
N GLY A 88 -16.62 2.54 2.34
CA GLY A 88 -16.19 3.31 3.51
C GLY A 88 -16.44 4.82 3.35
N ASP A 89 -15.70 5.63 4.13
CA ASP A 89 -15.89 7.09 4.21
C ASP A 89 -14.64 7.89 3.81
N ASN A 90 -14.83 9.18 3.55
CA ASN A 90 -13.78 10.16 3.27
C ASN A 90 -12.85 9.82 2.09
N TYR A 91 -13.27 8.98 1.14
CA TYR A 91 -12.44 8.62 -0.01
C TYR A 91 -12.09 9.86 -0.85
N ALA A 92 -10.84 9.91 -1.32
CA ALA A 92 -10.38 10.99 -2.19
C ALA A 92 -10.87 10.77 -3.62
N GLN A 93 -10.93 11.86 -4.38
CA GLN A 93 -10.91 11.78 -5.83
C GLN A 93 -9.62 11.09 -6.27
N GLN A 94 -9.77 10.05 -7.10
CA GLN A 94 -8.66 9.30 -7.65
C GLN A 94 -8.18 9.92 -8.97
N TYR A 95 -7.02 9.47 -9.44
CA TYR A 95 -6.51 9.84 -10.75
C TYR A 95 -6.88 8.75 -11.76
N SER A 96 -7.86 9.08 -12.60
CA SER A 96 -8.31 8.27 -13.73
C SER A 96 -8.38 9.18 -14.96
N VAL A 97 -7.52 8.94 -15.94
CA VAL A 97 -7.25 9.91 -17.03
C VAL A 97 -8.51 10.23 -17.84
N LEU A 98 -9.31 9.22 -18.17
CA LEU A 98 -10.43 9.35 -19.12
C LEU A 98 -11.77 8.83 -18.59
N ASN A 99 -11.77 8.03 -17.52
CA ASN A 99 -12.95 7.23 -17.16
C ASN A 99 -13.78 7.86 -16.03
N GLY A 100 -13.29 8.95 -15.41
CA GLY A 100 -13.86 9.48 -14.18
C GLY A 100 -13.67 8.52 -13.00
N GLU A 101 -14.39 8.77 -11.92
CA GLU A 101 -14.38 7.90 -10.73
C GLU A 101 -15.23 6.64 -10.97
N MET A 102 -14.75 5.51 -10.47
CA MET A 102 -15.43 4.21 -10.58
C MET A 102 -15.57 3.58 -9.19
N VAL A 103 -16.79 3.15 -8.84
CA VAL A 103 -17.04 2.44 -7.58
C VAL A 103 -16.19 1.17 -7.52
N GLY A 104 -15.49 0.99 -6.40
CA GLY A 104 -14.57 -0.13 -6.15
C GLY A 104 -13.15 0.10 -6.66
N GLU A 105 -12.84 1.26 -7.26
CA GLU A 105 -11.49 1.53 -7.72
C GLU A 105 -10.54 1.80 -6.55
N ILE A 106 -9.30 1.33 -6.69
CA ILE A 106 -8.24 1.45 -5.67
C ILE A 106 -7.02 2.07 -6.34
N PRO A 107 -6.44 3.15 -5.78
CA PRO A 107 -5.27 3.80 -6.33
C PRO A 107 -3.99 3.00 -6.04
N VAL A 108 -2.87 3.42 -6.63
CA VAL A 108 -1.53 2.85 -6.34
C VAL A 108 -1.24 2.88 -4.85
N GLY A 109 -1.72 3.88 -4.11
CA GLY A 109 -1.83 3.86 -2.65
C GLY A 109 -1.28 5.10 -1.97
N VAL A 110 -0.54 4.92 -0.88
CA VAL A 110 0.06 6.04 -0.15
C VAL A 110 1.58 6.03 -0.29
N GLN A 111 2.18 7.18 -0.01
CA GLN A 111 3.63 7.34 -0.01
C GLN A 111 4.12 7.69 1.39
N THR A 112 5.43 7.80 1.57
CA THR A 112 6.00 8.41 2.78
C THR A 112 6.30 9.88 2.55
N PHE A 113 6.40 10.65 3.64
CA PHE A 113 6.87 12.03 3.55
C PHE A 113 8.38 12.00 3.33
N ARG A 114 8.82 12.39 2.13
CA ARG A 114 10.24 12.41 1.75
C ARG A 114 10.93 11.06 2.03
N ASN A 115 11.88 11.02 2.96
CA ASN A 115 12.67 9.82 3.24
C ASN A 115 12.20 9.04 4.47
N GLU A 116 11.16 9.50 5.16
CA GLU A 116 10.62 8.87 6.37
C GLU A 116 10.04 7.47 6.08
N ASP A 117 9.79 6.71 7.15
CA ASP A 117 9.09 5.41 7.14
C ASP A 117 7.71 5.48 7.81
N GLN A 118 6.95 6.54 7.50
CA GLN A 118 5.60 6.78 8.02
C GLN A 118 4.64 7.08 6.88
N PRO A 119 3.36 6.69 7.00
CA PRO A 119 2.37 6.96 5.97
C PRO A 119 2.17 8.46 5.80
N TYR A 120 2.15 8.92 4.56
CA TYR A 120 1.88 10.31 4.19
C TYR A 120 0.87 10.35 3.04
N TRP A 121 -0.20 11.12 3.26
CA TRP A 121 -1.25 11.32 2.27
C TRP A 121 -1.12 12.69 1.59
N PRO A 122 -0.62 12.76 0.35
CA PRO A 122 -0.48 14.02 -0.35
C PRO A 122 -1.83 14.48 -0.91
N GLN A 123 -2.11 15.77 -0.81
CA GLN A 123 -3.38 16.33 -1.26
C GLN A 123 -3.47 16.43 -2.79
N PHE A 124 -2.34 16.53 -3.48
CA PHE A 124 -2.30 16.67 -4.93
C PHE A 124 -2.84 15.42 -5.63
N ASN A 125 -3.59 15.61 -6.73
CA ASN A 125 -4.08 14.50 -7.54
C ASN A 125 -3.11 14.26 -8.70
N ASN A 126 -2.42 13.11 -8.71
CA ASN A 126 -1.41 12.79 -9.74
C ASN A 126 -1.41 11.32 -10.17
N ALA A 127 -0.74 11.10 -11.30
CA ALA A 127 -0.52 9.79 -11.93
C ALA A 127 0.50 8.90 -11.18
N THR A 128 0.63 9.03 -9.86
CA THR A 128 1.45 8.13 -9.06
C THR A 128 0.61 7.51 -7.95
N TYR A 129 0.62 8.09 -6.75
CA TYR A 129 -0.04 7.49 -5.60
C TYR A 129 -1.58 7.47 -5.72
N LYS A 130 -2.20 8.40 -6.47
CA LYS A 130 -3.66 8.40 -6.70
C LYS A 130 -4.10 7.71 -8.00
N GLU A 131 -3.16 7.23 -8.83
CA GLU A 131 -3.53 6.57 -10.09
C GLU A 131 -4.25 5.25 -9.85
N VAL A 132 -5.34 5.01 -10.56
CA VAL A 132 -6.14 3.79 -10.42
C VAL A 132 -5.52 2.63 -11.18
N TRP A 133 -5.30 1.51 -10.50
CA TRP A 133 -4.72 0.30 -11.09
C TRP A 133 -5.62 -0.91 -10.82
N VAL A 134 -6.14 -1.54 -11.89
CA VAL A 134 -7.03 -2.72 -11.82
C VAL A 134 -6.44 -3.84 -10.96
N GLY A 135 -5.11 -3.99 -10.98
CA GLY A 135 -4.41 -5.01 -10.21
C GLY A 135 -4.54 -4.88 -8.68
N ASN A 136 -4.93 -3.71 -8.15
CA ASN A 136 -5.16 -3.53 -6.71
C ASN A 136 -6.53 -4.03 -6.30
N ALA A 137 -7.58 -3.64 -7.02
CA ALA A 137 -8.94 -4.14 -6.81
C ALA A 137 -9.00 -5.67 -6.91
N GLY A 138 -8.33 -6.25 -7.92
CA GLY A 138 -8.23 -7.70 -8.07
C GLY A 138 -7.57 -8.38 -6.86
N LYS A 139 -6.46 -7.84 -6.33
CA LYS A 139 -5.80 -8.42 -5.15
C LYS A 139 -6.69 -8.35 -3.90
N TRP A 140 -7.33 -7.20 -3.67
CA TRP A 140 -8.27 -7.02 -2.56
C TRP A 140 -9.38 -8.07 -2.60
N LEU A 141 -10.05 -8.23 -3.75
CA LEU A 141 -11.08 -9.26 -3.94
C LEU A 141 -10.55 -10.68 -3.70
N THR A 142 -9.32 -10.98 -4.12
CA THR A 142 -8.74 -12.32 -3.91
C THR A 142 -8.38 -12.62 -2.46
N ILE A 143 -8.13 -11.60 -1.63
CA ILE A 143 -7.96 -11.80 -0.19
C ILE A 143 -9.33 -12.04 0.44
N VAL A 144 -10.34 -11.24 0.09
CA VAL A 144 -11.73 -11.46 0.55
C VAL A 144 -12.19 -12.89 0.23
N ALA A 145 -11.94 -13.37 -0.99
CA ALA A 145 -12.30 -14.73 -1.39
C ALA A 145 -11.60 -15.84 -0.59
N ASP A 146 -10.42 -15.58 -0.02
CA ASP A 146 -9.76 -16.54 0.87
C ASP A 146 -10.38 -16.53 2.27
N LEU A 147 -10.73 -15.35 2.78
CA LEU A 147 -11.20 -15.16 4.16
C LEU A 147 -12.70 -15.47 4.36
N LEU A 148 -13.50 -15.50 3.28
CA LEU A 148 -14.93 -15.83 3.33
C LEU A 148 -15.22 -17.34 3.34
N LYS A 149 -14.19 -18.21 3.34
CA LYS A 149 -14.35 -19.66 3.34
C LYS A 149 -14.56 -20.20 4.75
#